data_AF-A8SC18-F1
#
_entry.id   AF-A8SC18-F1
#
_cell.length_a   1.000
_cell.length_b   1.000
_cell.length_c   1.000
_cell.angle_alpha   90.00
_cell.angle_beta   90.00
_cell.angle_gamma   90.00
#
_symmetry.space_group_name_H-M   'P 1'
#
loop_
_entity.id
_entity.type
_entity.pdbx_description
1 polymer ?
#
loop_
_entity_poly.entity_id
_entity_poly.type
_entity_poly.pdbx_seq_one_letter_code
_entity_poly.pdbx_strand_id
1 'polypeptide(L)'
;MEKTRRVGVLTKRVIELLELELPEGKDILLGDSNIGHMTTRHPEDFALYGEYIPDILREPDYVAQNKKDNSIEYVREVEIDHVFVKVAVRVSTKGQLFARSVYRLNPNRVRSFIDKGNLKKY
;
A
#
# COMPACT_ATOMS: atom_id res chain seq x y z
N MET A 1 -0.49 -17.64 -18.77
CA MET A 1 -0.01 -17.47 -17.38
C MET A 1 -0.16 -16.01 -17.03
N GLU A 2 -0.73 -15.70 -15.86
CA GLU A 2 -0.75 -14.33 -15.34
C GLU A 2 0.68 -13.87 -15.08
N LYS A 3 1.11 -12.77 -15.69
CA LYS A 3 2.43 -12.21 -15.40
C LYS A 3 2.34 -11.48 -14.07
N THR A 4 3.26 -11.81 -13.18
CA THR A 4 3.47 -11.09 -11.93
C THR A 4 4.88 -10.53 -11.92
N ARG A 5 5.03 -9.32 -11.39
CA ARG A 5 6.33 -8.71 -11.12
C ARG A 5 6.43 -8.35 -9.66
N ARG A 6 7.64 -8.41 -9.10
CA ARG A 6 7.93 -7.87 -7.78
C ARG A 6 7.91 -6.35 -7.84
N VAL A 7 7.24 -5.71 -6.90
CA VAL A 7 7.17 -4.25 -6.75
C VAL A 7 7.61 -3.76 -5.37
N GLY A 8 7.84 -4.66 -4.41
CA GLY A 8 8.32 -4.28 -3.09
C GLY A 8 8.65 -5.51 -2.24
N VAL A 9 9.04 -5.26 -0.99
CA VAL A 9 9.32 -6.29 0.02
C VAL A 9 8.73 -5.85 1.35
N LEU A 10 8.15 -6.80 2.08
CA LEU A 10 7.73 -6.57 3.46
C LEU A 10 8.95 -6.47 4.37
N THR A 11 9.16 -5.30 4.97
CA THR A 11 10.30 -5.03 5.86
C THR A 11 9.95 -5.38 7.31
N LYS A 12 10.96 -5.71 8.11
CA LYS A 12 10.81 -5.88 9.57
C LYS A 12 10.17 -4.68 10.25
N ARG A 13 10.51 -3.46 9.83
CA ARG A 13 9.91 -2.23 10.37
C ARG A 13 8.39 -2.19 10.22
N VAL A 14 7.85 -2.57 9.06
CA VAL A 14 6.39 -2.65 8.87
C VAL A 14 5.78 -3.72 9.77
N ILE A 15 6.44 -4.87 9.90
CA ILE A 15 5.98 -5.99 10.74
C ILE A 15 5.90 -5.56 12.20
N GLU A 16 6.93 -4.87 12.70
CA GLU A 16 6.98 -4.40 14.10
C GLU A 16 5.96 -3.29 14.37
N LEU A 17 5.84 -2.30 13.47
CA LEU A 17 4.88 -1.20 13.65
C LEU A 17 3.41 -1.64 13.66
N LEU A 18 3.11 -2.73 12.93
CA LEU A 18 1.75 -3.22 12.74
C LEU A 18 1.49 -4.57 13.44
N GLU A 19 2.44 -5.08 14.21
CA GLU A 19 2.36 -6.35 14.95
C GLU A 19 1.91 -7.52 14.05
N LEU A 20 2.51 -7.64 12.86
CA LEU A 20 2.09 -8.63 11.85
C LEU A 20 2.69 -10.01 12.11
N GLU A 21 1.85 -11.04 12.00
CA GLU A 21 2.30 -12.45 11.98
C GLU A 21 2.75 -12.88 10.57
N LEU A 22 3.69 -12.15 9.98
CA LEU A 22 4.24 -12.43 8.66
C LEU A 22 5.78 -12.42 8.72
N PRO A 23 6.46 -13.32 8.00
CA PRO A 23 7.91 -13.28 7.93
C PRO A 23 8.38 -12.07 7.11
N GLU A 24 9.49 -11.47 7.55
CA GLU A 24 10.23 -10.46 6.81
C GLU A 24 10.69 -11.00 5.45
N GLY A 25 10.89 -10.11 4.48
CA GLY A 25 11.52 -10.45 3.21
C GLY A 25 10.53 -10.99 2.18
N LYS A 26 9.25 -11.10 2.52
CA LYS A 26 8.20 -11.50 1.56
C LYS A 26 8.09 -10.49 0.41
N ASP A 27 8.14 -11.01 -0.81
CA ASP A 27 7.91 -10.22 -2.02
C ASP A 27 6.46 -9.70 -2.08
N ILE A 28 6.33 -8.41 -2.37
CA ILE A 28 5.07 -7.78 -2.73
C ILE A 28 4.96 -7.81 -4.25
N LEU A 29 3.94 -8.49 -4.74
CA LEU A 29 3.74 -8.76 -6.17
C LEU A 29 2.67 -7.84 -6.77
N LEU A 30 2.84 -7.53 -8.05
CA LEU A 30 1.84 -6.87 -8.87
C LEU A 30 1.59 -7.73 -10.11
N GLY A 31 0.37 -8.26 -10.23
CA GLY A 31 -0.06 -9.07 -11.37
C GLY A 31 -1.02 -8.34 -12.30
N ASP A 32 -1.14 -8.82 -13.54
CA ASP A 32 -2.01 -8.24 -14.58
C ASP A 32 -3.47 -8.04 -14.10
N SER A 33 -4.01 -8.99 -13.35
CA SER A 33 -5.38 -8.87 -12.81
C SER A 33 -5.53 -7.72 -11.80
N ASN A 34 -4.46 -7.44 -11.05
CA ASN A 34 -4.42 -6.36 -10.06
C ASN A 34 -4.30 -5.01 -10.76
N ILE A 35 -3.48 -4.94 -11.82
CA ILE A 35 -3.39 -3.78 -12.69
C ILE A 35 -4.76 -3.49 -13.30
N GLY A 36 -5.39 -4.49 -13.92
CA GLY A 36 -6.74 -4.34 -14.50
C GLY A 36 -7.79 -3.90 -13.49
N HIS A 37 -7.70 -4.38 -12.25
CA HIS A 37 -8.58 -3.93 -11.17
C HIS A 37 -8.36 -2.44 -10.84
N MET A 38 -7.10 -2.02 -10.70
CA MET A 38 -6.75 -0.63 -10.39
C MET A 38 -7.12 0.32 -11.51
N THR A 39 -6.84 -0.03 -12.77
CA THR A 39 -7.21 0.78 -13.93
C THR A 39 -8.72 0.90 -14.10
N THR A 40 -9.51 -0.08 -13.62
CA THR A 40 -10.98 0.00 -13.66
C THR A 40 -11.56 0.80 -12.50
N ARG A 41 -11.02 0.64 -11.28
CA ARG A 41 -11.58 1.25 -10.06
C ARG A 41 -11.07 2.67 -9.80
N HIS A 42 -9.82 2.94 -10.14
CA HIS A 42 -9.12 4.20 -9.89
C HIS A 42 -8.28 4.58 -11.13
N PRO A 43 -8.89 4.76 -12.32
CA PRO A 43 -8.15 4.99 -13.56
C PRO A 43 -7.21 6.19 -13.48
N GLU A 44 -7.70 7.33 -12.99
CA GLU A 44 -6.92 8.57 -12.91
C GLU A 44 -5.75 8.44 -11.93
N ASP A 45 -6.01 7.88 -10.74
CA ASP A 45 -4.95 7.74 -9.74
C ASP A 45 -3.93 6.68 -10.12
N PHE A 46 -4.35 5.60 -10.79
CA PHE A 46 -3.42 4.61 -11.31
C PHE A 46 -2.55 5.20 -12.42
N ALA A 47 -3.12 6.02 -13.30
CA ALA A 47 -2.36 6.71 -14.35
C ALA A 47 -1.30 7.66 -13.77
N LEU A 48 -1.63 8.36 -12.68
CA LEU A 48 -0.71 9.30 -12.03
C LEU A 48 0.33 8.62 -11.13
N TYR A 49 -0.09 7.62 -10.35
CA TYR A 49 0.71 7.07 -9.24
C TYR A 49 1.10 5.59 -9.39
N GLY A 50 0.60 4.89 -10.41
CA GLY A 50 0.83 3.46 -10.60
C GLY A 50 2.31 3.10 -10.77
N GLU A 51 3.09 3.97 -11.43
CA GLU A 51 4.53 3.78 -11.59
C GLU A 51 5.32 3.99 -10.29
N TYR A 52 4.77 4.78 -9.36
CA TYR A 52 5.39 5.08 -8.07
C TYR A 52 5.06 4.07 -6.98
N ILE A 53 4.28 3.02 -7.28
CA ILE A 53 3.98 1.93 -6.32
C ILE A 53 5.26 1.41 -5.63
N PRO A 54 6.37 1.09 -6.36
CA PRO A 54 7.59 0.62 -5.71
C PRO A 54 8.21 1.63 -4.74
N ASP A 55 8.19 2.91 -5.08
CA ASP A 55 8.74 3.97 -4.22
C ASP A 55 7.89 4.23 -2.98
N ILE A 56 6.57 4.14 -3.11
CA ILE A 56 5.65 4.24 -1.96
C ILE A 56 5.82 3.04 -1.01
N LEU A 57 6.04 1.83 -1.55
CA LEU A 57 6.30 0.64 -0.74
C LEU A 57 7.67 0.68 -0.05
N ARG A 58 8.68 1.27 -0.71
CA ARG A 58 10.06 1.36 -0.23
C ARG A 58 10.23 2.42 0.86
N GLU A 59 9.58 3.57 0.69
CA GLU A 59 9.66 4.73 1.58
C GLU A 59 8.27 5.32 1.81
N PRO A 60 7.38 4.64 2.57
CA PRO A 60 6.15 5.24 3.02
C PRO A 60 6.42 6.26 4.13
N ASP A 61 5.53 7.22 4.30
CA ASP A 61 5.51 8.11 5.46
C ASP A 61 4.73 7.53 6.63
N TYR A 62 3.72 6.72 6.33
CA TYR A 62 2.85 6.09 7.31
C TYR A 62 2.45 4.70 6.85
N VAL A 63 2.15 3.83 7.82
CA VAL A 63 1.62 2.50 7.60
C VAL A 63 0.42 2.21 8.49
N ALA A 64 -0.51 1.39 8.00
CA ALA A 64 -1.64 0.90 8.77
C ALA A 64 -2.01 -0.53 8.38
N GLN A 65 -2.75 -1.21 9.25
CA GLN A 65 -3.37 -2.50 8.93
C GLN A 65 -4.89 -2.33 8.82
N ASN A 66 -5.45 -2.71 7.68
CA ASN A 66 -6.89 -2.83 7.53
C ASN A 66 -7.32 -4.28 7.79
N LYS A 67 -7.86 -4.51 8.99
CA LYS A 67 -8.31 -5.84 9.43
C LYS A 67 -9.52 -6.38 8.65
N LYS A 68 -10.28 -5.53 7.93
CA LYS A 68 -11.50 -5.97 7.22
C LYS A 68 -11.19 -6.85 6.01
N ASP A 69 -10.13 -6.53 5.27
CA ASP A 69 -9.74 -7.26 4.07
C ASP A 69 -8.31 -7.82 4.13
N ASN A 70 -7.71 -7.76 5.32
CA ASN A 70 -6.36 -8.21 5.63
C ASN A 70 -5.31 -7.55 4.71
N SER A 71 -5.39 -6.23 4.60
CA SER A 71 -4.43 -5.43 3.83
C SER A 71 -3.53 -4.58 4.72
N ILE A 72 -2.30 -4.37 4.24
CA ILE A 72 -1.33 -3.43 4.76
C ILE A 72 -1.43 -2.18 3.89
N GLU A 73 -1.66 -1.03 4.51
CA GLU A 73 -1.76 0.26 3.86
C GLU A 73 -0.42 0.99 3.98
N TYR A 74 0.18 1.33 2.85
CA TYR A 74 1.39 2.15 2.76
C TYR A 74 0.97 3.53 2.27
N VAL A 75 1.26 4.59 3.01
CA VAL A 75 0.85 5.95 2.69
C VAL A 75 2.08 6.83 2.58
N ARG A 76 2.22 7.54 1.46
CA ARG A 76 3.27 8.54 1.23
C ARG A 76 2.63 9.92 1.00
N GLU A 77 3.21 10.94 1.61
CA GLU A 77 2.87 12.33 1.36
C GLU A 77 3.66 12.84 0.14
N VAL A 78 2.95 13.39 -0.82
CA VAL A 78 3.53 13.99 -2.03
C VAL A 78 3.51 15.50 -1.83
N GLU A 79 4.69 16.07 -1.60
CA GLU A 79 4.86 17.46 -1.15
C GLU A 79 4.33 18.50 -2.14
N ILE A 80 4.47 18.27 -3.45
CA ILE A 80 4.13 19.25 -4.50
C ILE A 80 2.64 19.61 -4.48
N ASP A 81 1.78 18.65 -4.13
CA ASP A 81 0.32 18.83 -4.14
C ASP A 81 -0.35 18.69 -2.76
N HIS A 82 0.44 18.46 -1.70
CA HIS A 82 -0.05 18.06 -0.36
C HIS A 82 -1.05 16.89 -0.40
N VAL A 83 -0.77 15.93 -1.29
CA VAL A 83 -1.61 14.76 -1.51
C VAL A 83 -1.01 13.58 -0.78
N PHE A 84 -1.85 12.79 -0.12
CA PHE A 84 -1.46 11.49 0.41
C PHE A 84 -1.83 10.41 -0.58
N VAL A 85 -0.86 9.61 -1.02
CA VAL A 85 -1.10 8.47 -1.91
C VAL A 85 -1.00 7.20 -1.09
N LYS A 86 -2.03 6.35 -1.17
CA LYS A 86 -2.05 5.04 -0.53
C LYS A 86 -1.82 3.94 -1.54
N VAL A 87 -0.94 3.01 -1.20
CA VAL A 87 -0.86 1.67 -1.80
C VAL A 87 -1.39 0.64 -0.80
N ALA A 88 -2.42 -0.13 -1.19
CA ALA A 88 -2.94 -1.22 -0.37
C ALA A 88 -2.35 -2.56 -0.83
N VAL A 89 -1.68 -3.25 0.08
CA VAL A 89 -1.08 -4.57 -0.13
C VAL A 89 -1.91 -5.62 0.58
N ARG A 90 -2.61 -6.47 -0.18
CA ARG A 90 -3.47 -7.51 0.39
C ARG A 90 -2.67 -8.79 0.64
N VAL A 91 -2.91 -9.39 1.81
CA VAL A 91 -2.37 -10.69 2.18
C VAL A 91 -3.34 -11.77 1.68
N SER A 92 -2.86 -12.69 0.83
CA SER A 92 -3.65 -13.83 0.37
C SER A 92 -3.82 -14.88 1.48
N THR A 93 -4.74 -15.83 1.29
CA THR A 93 -4.92 -16.95 2.23
C THR A 93 -3.67 -17.82 2.39
N LYS A 94 -2.77 -17.81 1.40
CA LYS A 94 -1.46 -18.50 1.44
C LYS A 94 -0.34 -17.60 1.96
N GLY A 95 -0.66 -16.39 2.43
CA GLY A 95 0.30 -15.42 2.95
C GLY A 95 1.15 -14.72 1.89
N GLN A 96 0.77 -14.78 0.60
CA GLN A 96 1.40 -14.03 -0.48
C GLN A 96 0.89 -12.58 -0.47
N LEU A 97 1.78 -11.62 -0.76
CA LEU A 97 1.45 -10.20 -0.74
C LEU A 97 1.21 -9.68 -2.16
N PHE A 98 0.11 -8.97 -2.37
CA PHE A 98 -0.23 -8.36 -3.66
C PHE A 98 -0.58 -6.88 -3.50
N ALA A 99 0.07 -6.01 -4.26
CA ALA A 99 -0.39 -4.64 -4.43
C ALA A 99 -1.72 -4.66 -5.19
N ARG A 100 -2.80 -4.18 -4.56
CA ARG A 100 -4.18 -4.30 -5.05
C ARG A 100 -4.85 -2.96 -5.35
N SER A 101 -4.34 -1.87 -4.78
CA SER A 101 -4.90 -0.54 -4.99
C SER A 101 -3.82 0.51 -4.86
N VAL A 102 -3.92 1.56 -5.67
CA VAL A 102 -3.19 2.83 -5.51
C VAL A 102 -4.18 3.96 -5.75
N TYR A 103 -4.30 4.89 -4.80
CA TYR A 103 -5.18 6.05 -4.95
C TYR A 103 -4.88 7.18 -3.96
N ARG A 104 -5.33 8.38 -4.29
CA ARG A 104 -5.20 9.57 -3.42
C ARG A 104 -6.17 9.49 -2.26
N LEU A 105 -5.70 9.81 -1.06
CA LEU A 105 -6.53 9.90 0.14
C LEU A 105 -6.99 11.33 0.37
N ASN A 106 -8.14 11.47 1.04
CA ASN A 106 -8.60 12.75 1.54
C ASN A 106 -7.68 13.23 2.68
N PRO A 107 -7.02 14.41 2.56
CA PRO A 107 -6.04 14.87 3.56
C PRO A 107 -6.62 15.04 4.97
N ASN A 108 -7.87 15.50 5.10
CA ASN A 108 -8.52 15.67 6.40
C ASN A 108 -8.74 14.31 7.08
N ARG A 109 -9.08 13.27 6.32
CA ARG A 109 -9.18 11.91 6.86
C ARG A 109 -7.81 11.37 7.27
N VAL A 110 -6.77 11.61 6.48
CA VAL A 110 -5.41 11.19 6.82
C VAL A 110 -4.95 11.80 8.14
N ARG A 111 -5.06 13.12 8.28
CA ARG A 111 -4.74 13.83 9.53
C ARG A 111 -5.50 13.27 10.72
N SER A 112 -6.81 13.07 10.59
CA SER A 112 -7.61 12.45 11.66
C SER A 112 -7.15 11.04 12.02
N PHE A 113 -6.70 10.24 11.05
CA PHE A 113 -6.20 8.88 11.30
C PHE A 113 -4.81 8.89 11.95
N ILE A 114 -3.97 9.86 11.61
CA ILE A 114 -2.68 10.10 12.27
C ILE A 114 -2.93 10.51 13.73
N ASP A 115 -3.80 11.49 13.97
CA ASP A 115 -4.11 11.99 15.32
C ASP A 115 -4.67 10.89 16.24
N LYS A 116 -5.43 9.95 15.66
CA LYS A 116 -5.99 8.79 16.38
C LYS A 116 -5.01 7.62 16.51
N GLY A 117 -3.81 7.71 15.93
CA GLY A 117 -2.80 6.66 15.95
C GLY A 117 -3.15 5.43 15.09
N ASN A 118 -4.11 5.56 14.16
CA ASN A 118 -4.51 4.51 13.22
C ASN A 118 -3.54 4.41 12.04
N LEU A 119 -2.98 5.55 11.61
CA LEU A 119 -1.82 5.60 10.70
C LEU A 119 -0.57 5.76 11.55
N LYS A 120 0.26 4.72 11.60
CA LYS A 120 1.54 4.74 12.31
C LYS A 120 2.57 5.48 11.46
N LYS A 121 3.30 6.43 12.03
CA LYS A 121 4.45 7.04 11.33
C LYS A 121 5.43 5.91 10.99
N TYR A 122 5.84 5.84 9.72
CA TYR A 122 6.79 4.82 9.29
C TYR A 122 8.12 5.10 9.93
#